data_AF-A0A259JED3-F1
#
_entry.id   AF-A0A259JED3-F1
#
_cell.length_a   1.000
_cell.length_b   1.000
_cell.length_c   1.000
_cell.angle_alpha   90.00
_cell.angle_beta   90.00
_cell.angle_gamma   90.00
#
_symmetry.space_group_name_H-M   'P 1'
#
loop_
_entity.id
_entity.type
_entity.pdbx_description
1 polymer ?
#
loop_
_entity_poly.entity_id
_entity_poly.type
_entity_poly.pdbx_seq_one_letter_code
_entity_poly.pdbx_strand_id
1 'polypeptide(L)'
;MIRFLLRFLGFWLLAGGFVALVVDGTRSIAASELVVTSARAGWTAISAGSYGQMEARLSALAPWLWADIVSPLLDFPLFVVVAVLGLLLMALGRTPRKSRYAAD
;
A
#
# COMPACT_ATOMS: atom_id res chain seq x y z
N MET A 1 -19.74 -12.03 -2.00
CA MET A 1 -18.62 -12.37 -1.08
C MET A 1 -17.33 -11.65 -1.44
N ILE A 2 -16.92 -11.59 -2.71
CA ILE A 2 -15.71 -10.86 -3.14
C ILE A 2 -15.63 -9.40 -2.62
N ARG A 3 -16.74 -8.66 -2.66
CA ARG A 3 -16.83 -7.28 -2.15
C ARG A 3 -16.54 -7.18 -0.65
N PHE A 4 -16.99 -8.16 0.13
CA PHE A 4 -16.70 -8.24 1.57
C PHE A 4 -15.20 -8.48 1.78
N LEU A 5 -14.62 -9.42 1.03
CA LEU A 5 -13.19 -9.73 1.10
C LEU A 5 -12.31 -8.52 0.73
N LEU A 6 -12.66 -7.79 -0.34
CA LEU A 6 -11.96 -6.56 -0.74
C LEU A 6 -12.00 -5.50 0.38
N ARG A 7 -13.17 -5.28 1.00
CA ARG A 7 -13.29 -4.34 2.11
C ARG A 7 -12.53 -4.81 3.35
N PHE A 8 -12.58 -6.10 3.66
CA PHE A 8 -11.86 -6.69 4.79
C PHE A 8 -10.34 -6.50 4.62
N LEU A 9 -9.79 -6.91 3.48
CA LEU A 9 -8.37 -6.68 3.15
C LEU A 9 -8.04 -5.19 3.14
N GLY A 10 -8.89 -4.35 2.55
CA GLY A 10 -8.70 -2.90 2.55
C GLY A 10 -8.63 -2.30 3.95
N PHE A 11 -9.49 -2.74 4.87
CA PHE A 11 -9.45 -2.33 6.28
C PHE A 11 -8.15 -2.77 6.97
N TRP A 12 -7.70 -4.01 6.74
CA TRP A 12 -6.44 -4.49 7.30
C TRP A 12 -5.23 -3.72 6.76
N LEU A 13 -5.21 -3.40 5.47
CA LEU A 13 -4.15 -2.56 4.90
C LEU A 13 -4.20 -1.14 5.49
N LEU A 14 -5.37 -0.51 5.59
CA LEU A 14 -5.50 0.80 6.22
C LEU A 14 -5.00 0.79 7.67
N ALA A 15 -5.36 -0.23 8.45
CA ALA A 15 -4.88 -0.39 9.82
C ALA A 15 -3.35 -0.56 9.86
N GLY A 16 -2.79 -1.41 8.98
CA GLY A 16 -1.35 -1.61 8.88
C GLY A 16 -0.60 -0.33 8.47
N GLY A 17 -1.13 0.43 7.50
CA GLY A 17 -0.59 1.73 7.11
C GLY A 17 -0.63 2.74 8.25
N PHE A 18 -1.73 2.79 9.01
CA PHE A 18 -1.83 3.64 10.19
C PHE A 18 -0.82 3.25 11.28
N VAL A 19 -0.61 1.96 11.54
CA VAL A 19 0.42 1.49 12.48
C VAL A 19 1.82 1.91 12.01
N ALA A 20 2.14 1.74 10.72
CA ALA A 20 3.41 2.17 10.15
C ALA A 20 3.64 3.69 10.33
N LEU A 21 2.61 4.51 10.10
CA LEU A 21 2.66 5.95 10.33
C LEU A 21 2.97 6.29 11.79
N VAL A 22 2.32 5.61 12.73
CA VAL A 22 2.54 5.84 14.17
C VAL A 22 3.97 5.44 14.57
N VAL A 23 4.47 4.31 14.07
CA VAL A 23 5.84 3.85 14.34
C VAL A 23 6.88 4.82 13.78
N ASP A 24 6.71 5.28 12.54
CA ASP A 24 7.61 6.28 11.95
C ASP A 24 7.52 7.62 12.71
N GLY A 25 6.33 8.01 13.17
CA GLY A 25 6.12 9.20 14.00
C GLY A 25 6.83 9.14 15.34
N THR A 26 6.73 8.03 16.08
CA THR A 26 7.43 7.87 17.37
C THR A 26 8.94 7.84 17.19
N ARG A 27 9.45 7.18 16.14
CA ARG A 27 10.88 7.19 15.79
C ARG A 27 11.36 8.59 15.44
N SER A 28 10.57 9.35 14.68
CA SER A 28 10.92 10.72 14.30
C SER A 28 11.03 11.64 15.52
N ILE A 29 10.09 11.54 16.46
CA ILE A 29 10.14 12.31 17.72
C ILE A 29 11.38 11.93 18.54
N ALA A 30 11.66 10.63 18.67
CA ALA A 30 12.82 10.15 19.42
C ALA A 30 14.15 10.60 18.81
N ALA A 31 14.23 10.67 17.48
CA ALA A 31 15.43 11.08 16.76
C ALA A 31 15.55 12.61 16.57
N SER A 32 14.50 13.38 16.92
CA SER A 32 14.41 14.82 16.61
C SER A 32 14.61 15.16 15.13
N GLU A 33 14.29 14.23 14.24
CA GLU A 33 14.38 14.37 12.79
C GLU A 33 13.26 13.58 12.13
N LEU A 34 12.92 13.89 10.87
CA LEU A 34 11.90 13.14 10.15
C LEU A 34 12.45 11.78 9.69
N VAL A 35 12.02 10.71 10.35
CA VAL A 35 12.38 9.33 10.04
C VAL A 35 11.17 8.62 9.45
N VAL A 36 11.29 8.20 8.19
CA VAL A 36 10.23 7.52 7.46
C VAL A 36 10.75 6.23 6.85
N THR A 37 9.97 5.16 6.97
CA THR A 37 10.30 3.87 6.37
C THR A 37 9.78 3.83 4.93
N SER A 38 10.66 3.58 3.96
CA SER A 38 10.23 3.38 2.56
C SER A 38 9.49 2.05 2.38
N ALA A 39 8.58 1.97 1.40
CA ALA A 39 7.87 0.74 1.10
C ALA A 39 8.83 -0.40 0.69
N ARG A 40 9.92 -0.06 -0.01
CA ARG A 40 11.03 -0.97 -0.34
C ARG A 40 11.64 -1.57 0.91
N ALA A 41 12.07 -0.73 1.85
CA ALA A 41 12.68 -1.17 3.10
C ALA A 41 11.74 -2.08 3.89
N GLY A 42 10.45 -1.70 3.98
CA GLY A 42 9.41 -2.52 4.62
C GLY A 42 9.25 -3.90 3.97
N TRP A 43 9.17 -3.97 2.64
CA TRP A 43 9.08 -5.25 1.92
C TRP A 43 10.34 -6.10 2.13
N THR A 44 11.53 -5.54 1.92
CA THR A 44 12.79 -6.29 2.05
C THR A 44 13.01 -6.81 3.47
N ALA A 45 12.54 -6.09 4.49
CA ALA A 45 12.59 -6.54 5.89
C ALA A 45 11.69 -7.76 6.15
N ILE A 46 10.56 -7.88 5.44
CA ILE A 46 9.68 -9.06 5.51
C ILE A 46 10.28 -10.23 4.75
N SER A 47 10.71 -10.01 3.50
CA SER A 47 11.33 -11.04 2.67
C SER A 47 12.05 -10.46 1.45
N ALA A 48 13.38 -10.35 1.56
CA ALA A 48 14.25 -9.97 0.45
C ALA A 48 14.16 -10.94 -0.74
N GLY A 49 13.96 -12.24 -0.48
CA GLY A 49 13.81 -13.25 -1.53
C GLY A 49 12.54 -13.07 -2.38
N SER A 50 11.42 -12.65 -1.77
CA SER A 50 10.19 -12.35 -2.52
C SER A 50 10.33 -11.09 -3.39
N TYR A 51 11.03 -10.08 -2.87
CA TYR A 51 11.33 -8.86 -3.60
C TYR A 51 12.19 -9.15 -4.84
N GLY A 52 13.30 -9.88 -4.69
CA GLY A 52 14.17 -10.24 -5.82
C GLY A 52 13.49 -11.11 -6.87
N GLN A 53 12.58 -12.01 -6.45
CA GLN A 53 11.76 -12.78 -7.40
C GLN A 53 10.78 -11.88 -8.17
N MET A 54 10.17 -10.89 -7.52
CA MET A 54 9.27 -9.95 -8.22
C MET A 54 10.04 -9.08 -9.20
N GLU A 55 11.21 -8.57 -8.79
CA GLU A 55 12.12 -7.81 -9.65
C GLU A 55 12.49 -8.58 -10.90
N ALA A 56 12.96 -9.83 -10.75
CA ALA A 56 13.36 -10.67 -11.86
C ALA A 56 12.17 -10.98 -12.79
N ARG A 57 11.00 -11.30 -12.23
CA ARG A 57 9.79 -11.62 -13.03
C ARG A 57 9.30 -10.40 -13.81
N LEU A 58 9.19 -9.24 -13.18
CA LEU A 58 8.69 -8.03 -13.84
C LEU A 58 9.69 -7.50 -14.85
N SER A 59 10.99 -7.53 -14.53
CA SER A 59 12.03 -7.12 -15.47
C SER A 59 12.09 -8.02 -16.71
N ALA A 60 11.83 -9.33 -16.56
CA ALA A 60 11.77 -10.26 -17.69
C ALA A 60 10.51 -10.06 -18.55
N LEU A 61 9.38 -9.70 -17.96
CA LEU A 61 8.12 -9.46 -18.68
C LEU A 61 8.11 -8.10 -19.38
N ALA A 62 8.54 -7.05 -18.68
CA ALA A 62 8.54 -5.67 -19.13
C ALA A 62 9.58 -4.86 -18.32
N PRO A 63 10.80 -4.67 -18.85
CA PRO A 63 11.86 -3.96 -18.12
C PRO A 63 11.46 -2.57 -17.62
N TRP A 64 10.72 -1.82 -18.44
CA TRP A 64 10.20 -0.49 -18.11
C TRP A 64 9.18 -0.51 -16.97
N LEU A 65 8.39 -1.57 -16.82
CA LEU A 65 7.39 -1.68 -15.74
C LEU A 65 8.08 -1.75 -14.38
N TRP A 66 9.17 -2.50 -14.27
CA TRP A 66 9.95 -2.51 -13.04
C TRP A 66 10.70 -1.19 -12.83
N ALA A 67 11.48 -0.77 -13.83
CA ALA A 67 12.41 0.35 -13.69
C ALA A 67 11.69 1.70 -13.50
N ASP A 68 10.63 1.96 -14.25
CA ASP A 68 10.02 3.29 -14.34
C ASP A 68 8.75 3.42 -13.48
N ILE A 69 8.14 2.30 -13.06
CA ILE A 69 6.87 2.32 -12.31
C ILE A 69 7.02 1.67 -10.94
N VAL A 70 7.31 0.36 -10.89
CA VAL A 70 7.25 -0.38 -9.62
C VAL A 70 8.39 0.02 -8.69
N SER A 71 9.62 0.11 -9.19
CA SER A 71 10.78 0.48 -8.37
C SER A 71 10.63 1.89 -7.78
N PRO A 72 10.32 2.96 -8.54
CA PRO A 72 10.12 4.29 -7.96
C PRO A 72 8.93 4.36 -7.00
N LEU A 73 7.86 3.59 -7.23
CA LEU A 73 6.72 3.52 -6.32
C LEU A 73 7.13 2.97 -4.93
N LEU A 74 8.10 2.06 -4.88
CA LEU A 74 8.57 1.48 -3.62
C LEU A 74 9.44 2.44 -2.79
N ASP A 75 9.92 3.54 -3.36
CA ASP A 75 10.72 4.53 -2.64
C ASP A 75 9.84 5.53 -1.85
N PHE A 76 8.53 5.55 -2.10
CA PHE A 76 7.58 6.30 -1.29
C PHE A 76 7.45 5.74 0.13
N PRO A 77 6.96 6.55 1.09
CA PRO A 77 6.70 6.10 2.46
C PRO A 77 5.78 4.88 2.52
N LEU A 78 6.16 3.88 3.32
CA LEU A 78 5.43 2.62 3.48
C LEU A 78 3.97 2.87 3.88
N PHE A 79 3.74 3.75 4.86
CA PHE A 79 2.39 4.05 5.33
C PHE A 79 1.51 4.63 4.22
N VAL A 80 2.06 5.46 3.32
CA VAL A 80 1.34 6.04 2.19
C VAL A 80 0.97 4.94 1.19
N VAL A 81 1.95 4.15 0.76
CA VAL A 81 1.73 3.09 -0.25
C VAL A 81 0.67 2.10 0.25
N VAL A 82 0.80 1.63 1.49
CA VAL A 82 -0.14 0.68 2.08
C VAL A 82 -1.52 1.29 2.29
N ALA A 83 -1.61 2.54 2.75
CA ALA A 83 -2.90 3.22 2.94
C ALA A 83 -3.61 3.44 1.61
N VAL A 84 -2.91 3.90 0.57
CA VAL A 84 -3.47 4.08 -0.77
C VAL A 84 -3.99 2.77 -1.33
N LEU A 85 -3.23 1.67 -1.21
CA LEU A 85 -3.69 0.33 -1.60
C LEU A 85 -4.95 -0.08 -0.82
N GLY A 86 -4.99 0.16 0.50
CA GLY A 86 -6.16 -0.10 1.32
C GLY A 86 -7.40 0.69 0.87
N LEU A 87 -7.24 1.98 0.58
CA LEU A 87 -8.31 2.84 0.05
C LEU A 87 -8.82 2.36 -1.31
N LEU A 88 -7.90 1.98 -2.22
CA LEU A 88 -8.27 1.44 -3.54
C LEU A 88 -9.10 0.15 -3.39
N LEU A 89 -8.71 -0.77 -2.51
CA LEU A 89 -9.49 -1.98 -2.23
C LEU A 89 -10.87 -1.66 -1.65
N MET A 90 -10.97 -0.67 -0.74
CA MET A 90 -12.26 -0.22 -0.22
C MET A 90 -13.15 0.38 -1.29
N ALA A 91 -12.57 1.21 -2.18
CA ALA A 91 -13.29 1.84 -3.28
C ALA A 91 -13.84 0.79 -4.25
N LEU A 92 -13.02 -0.20 -4.63
CA LEU A 92 -13.43 -1.32 -5.48
C LEU A 92 -14.50 -2.22 -4.82
N GLY A 93 -14.46 -2.34 -3.48
CA GLY A 93 -15.46 -3.08 -2.71
C GLY A 93 -16.75 -2.31 -2.42
N ARG A 94 -16.83 -1.01 -2.76
CA ARG A 94 -17.98 -0.14 -2.46
C ARG A 94 -19.19 -0.51 -3.33
N THR A 95 -20.38 -0.57 -2.72
CA THR A 95 -21.64 -0.68 -3.46
C THR A 95 -22.21 0.72 -3.71
N PRO A 96 -22.57 1.09 -4.96
CA PRO A 96 -23.27 2.33 -5.21
C PRO A 96 -24.60 2.32 -4.43
N ARG A 97 -24.75 3.24 -3.49
CA ARG A 97 -26.01 3.41 -2.77
C ARG A 97 -26.96 4.08 -3.76
N LYS A 98 -27.92 3.34 -4.33
CA LYS A 98 -29.04 3.96 -5.07
C LYS A 98 -29.73 4.90 -4.08
N SER A 99 -29.63 6.21 -4.33
CA SER A 99 -30.40 7.20 -3.58
C SER A 99 -31.87 6.84 -3.76
N ARG A 100 -32.58 6.64 -2.65
CA ARG A 100 -34.03 6.34 -2.66
C ARG A 100 -34.87 7.55 -3.10
N TYR A 101 -34.21 8.67 -3.43
CA TYR A 101 -34.81 9.95 -3.80
C TYR A 101 -34.43 10.42 -5.21
N ALA A 102 -33.92 9.54 -6.08
CA ALA A 102 -33.90 9.85 -7.51
C ALA A 102 -35.34 9.77 -8.01
N ALA A 103 -36.05 10.91 -7.95
CA ALA A 103 -37.41 11.06 -8.43
C ALA A 103 -37.47 10.87 -9.95
N ASP A 104 -38.56 10.25 -10.40
CA ASP A 104 -38.93 10.03 -11.80
C ASP A 104 -39.32 11.34 -12.52
#